data_AF-A0A513U0S7-F1
#
_entry.id   AF-A0A513U0S7-F1
#
_cell.length_a   1.000
_cell.length_b   1.000
_cell.length_c   1.000
_cell.angle_alpha   90.00
_cell.angle_beta   90.00
_cell.angle_gamma   90.00
#
_symmetry.space_group_name_H-M   'P 1'
#
loop_
_entity.id
_entity.type
_entity.pdbx_description
1 polymer ?
#
loop_
_entity_poly.entity_id
_entity_poly.type
_entity_poly.pdbx_seq_one_letter_code
_entity_poly.pdbx_strand_id
1 'polypeptide(L)'
;MKNLAKITSITRLAQFIQLPLRLNTLLLQRSYSSNVNTCESVVKYLDADKNKVKIFSENRNKAGVYLWTNKLNGNNYVGSSINLSVRFYTYYSLRSLAKSNRPLERALLKYGFSNFSLDILEYCNP
;
A
#
# COMPACT_ATOMS: atom_id res chain seq x y z
N MET A 1 -69.55 -29.08 18.45
CA MET A 1 -69.35 -29.55 17.06
C MET A 1 -68.58 -28.48 16.30
N LYS A 2 -67.40 -28.86 15.74
CA LYS A 2 -66.76 -28.41 14.47
C LYS A 2 -66.90 -26.91 14.08
N ASN A 3 -65.88 -26.15 13.67
CA ASN A 3 -64.59 -26.52 13.10
C ASN A 3 -63.62 -25.32 13.13
N LEU A 4 -62.34 -25.66 13.21
CA LEU A 4 -61.15 -24.83 13.07
C LEU A 4 -60.99 -24.41 11.59
N ALA A 5 -60.90 -23.12 11.30
CA ALA A 5 -60.31 -22.65 10.04
C ALA A 5 -58.83 -22.37 10.32
N LYS A 6 -58.00 -23.39 10.08
CA LYS A 6 -56.54 -23.37 10.32
C LYS A 6 -55.85 -22.82 9.07
N ILE A 7 -55.04 -21.79 9.34
CA ILE A 7 -54.24 -20.96 8.45
C ILE A 7 -53.08 -21.77 7.83
N THR A 8 -52.86 -21.57 6.51
CA THR A 8 -51.64 -21.78 5.66
C THR A 8 -50.85 -23.10 5.79
N SER A 9 -50.85 -23.96 4.77
CA SER A 9 -50.03 -23.94 3.54
C SER A 9 -48.76 -24.81 3.63
N ILE A 10 -48.99 -26.12 3.44
CA ILE A 10 -48.25 -27.08 2.61
C ILE A 10 -46.72 -26.88 2.51
N THR A 11 -46.01 -27.70 3.30
CA THR A 11 -44.63 -28.17 3.08
C THR A 11 -44.50 -28.90 1.73
N ARG A 12 -43.52 -28.50 0.90
CA ARG A 12 -43.02 -29.30 -0.23
C ARG A 12 -41.48 -29.29 -0.26
N LEU A 13 -40.92 -30.47 0.04
CA LEU A 13 -39.91 -31.20 -0.73
C LEU A 13 -38.74 -30.38 -1.33
N ALA A 14 -37.58 -30.52 -0.69
CA ALA A 14 -36.29 -30.53 -1.39
C ALA A 14 -35.41 -31.63 -0.77
N GLN A 15 -35.50 -32.84 -1.30
CA GLN A 15 -34.35 -33.75 -1.34
C GLN A 15 -33.74 -33.56 -2.73
N PHE A 16 -32.41 -33.39 -2.86
CA PHE A 16 -31.61 -34.03 -3.91
C PHE A 16 -30.10 -33.71 -3.70
N ILE A 17 -29.41 -34.74 -3.19
CA ILE A 17 -28.05 -35.20 -3.52
C ILE A 17 -26.83 -34.44 -2.99
N GLN A 18 -25.96 -35.24 -2.39
CA GLN A 18 -24.60 -34.93 -1.97
C GLN A 18 -23.58 -35.40 -3.03
N LEU A 19 -22.57 -34.54 -3.26
CA LEU A 19 -21.21 -34.75 -3.82
C LEU A 19 -21.05 -35.03 -5.33
N PRO A 20 -19.83 -34.87 -5.87
CA PRO A 20 -18.91 -33.72 -5.85
C PRO A 20 -18.54 -33.35 -7.30
N LEU A 21 -17.77 -32.29 -7.54
CA LEU A 21 -16.75 -32.29 -8.59
C LEU A 21 -15.83 -31.08 -8.36
N ARG A 22 -14.55 -31.40 -8.13
CA ARG A 22 -13.47 -30.46 -7.88
C ARG A 22 -13.52 -29.32 -8.88
N LEU A 23 -13.65 -28.09 -8.40
CA LEU A 23 -12.98 -27.00 -9.07
C LEU A 23 -11.50 -27.31 -8.91
N ASN A 24 -10.92 -27.95 -9.91
CA ASN A 24 -9.56 -27.66 -10.30
C ASN A 24 -9.53 -26.15 -10.58
N THR A 25 -9.41 -25.34 -9.53
CA THR A 25 -8.45 -24.27 -9.63
C THR A 25 -7.16 -25.01 -9.90
N LEU A 26 -6.79 -25.11 -11.17
CA LEU A 26 -5.39 -25.11 -11.53
C LEU A 26 -4.87 -23.88 -10.80
N LEU A 27 -4.39 -24.12 -9.58
CA LEU A 27 -3.33 -23.38 -8.98
C LEU A 27 -2.22 -23.48 -10.02
N LEU A 28 -2.29 -22.58 -10.99
CA LEU A 28 -1.11 -21.88 -11.42
C LEU A 28 -0.70 -21.00 -10.21
N GLN A 29 -0.41 -21.63 -9.07
CA GLN A 29 0.85 -21.34 -8.44
C GLN A 29 1.88 -21.71 -9.52
N ARG A 30 2.09 -20.77 -10.45
CA ARG A 30 3.45 -20.42 -10.78
C ARG A 30 4.06 -20.12 -9.42
N SER A 31 4.63 -21.15 -8.81
CA SER A 31 5.81 -21.00 -7.99
C SER A 31 6.83 -20.36 -8.93
N TYR A 32 6.67 -19.05 -9.12
CA TYR A 32 7.73 -18.23 -9.64
C TYR A 32 8.76 -18.29 -8.52
N SER A 33 9.61 -19.31 -8.58
CA SER A 33 10.93 -19.27 -8.00
C SER A 33 11.70 -18.20 -8.77
N SER A 34 11.27 -16.95 -8.69
CA SER A 34 12.23 -15.88 -8.61
C SER A 34 12.99 -16.20 -7.34
N ASN A 35 14.30 -16.36 -7.44
CA ASN A 35 15.14 -15.75 -6.43
C ASN A 35 14.51 -14.37 -6.19
N VAL A 36 13.73 -14.22 -5.12
CA VAL A 36 13.28 -12.92 -4.67
C VAL A 36 14.58 -12.36 -4.13
N ASN A 37 15.38 -11.80 -5.04
CA ASN A 37 16.29 -10.75 -4.73
C ASN A 37 15.37 -9.70 -4.15
N THR A 38 15.20 -9.72 -2.83
CA THR A 38 14.56 -8.65 -2.12
C THR A 38 15.31 -7.42 -2.60
N CYS A 39 14.64 -6.57 -3.37
CA CYS A 39 15.17 -5.25 -3.69
C CYS A 39 15.19 -4.51 -2.36
N GLU A 40 16.25 -4.78 -1.61
CA GLU A 40 16.42 -4.30 -0.27
C GLU A 40 16.82 -2.84 -0.41
N SER A 41 16.05 -1.97 0.23
CA SER A 41 16.37 -0.56 0.22
C SER A 41 17.70 -0.35 0.94
N VAL A 42 18.55 0.47 0.33
CA VAL A 42 19.84 0.89 0.89
C VAL A 42 19.65 1.56 2.25
N VAL A 43 18.56 2.33 2.40
CA VAL A 43 18.22 3.01 3.66
C VAL A 43 16.72 2.94 3.89
N LYS A 44 16.30 2.77 5.14
CA LYS A 44 14.90 2.78 5.58
C LYS A 44 14.67 3.78 6.70
N TYR A 45 13.64 4.61 6.57
CA TYR A 45 13.14 5.52 7.59
C TYR A 45 11.70 5.13 7.93
N LEU A 46 11.50 4.43 9.05
CA LEU A 46 10.21 3.82 9.40
C LEU A 46 9.13 4.84 9.79
N ASP A 47 9.55 6.01 10.25
CA ASP A 47 8.66 7.11 10.63
C ASP A 47 9.18 8.41 10.01
N ALA A 48 8.54 8.83 8.93
CA ALA A 48 8.98 9.99 8.16
C ALA A 48 8.86 11.31 8.96
N ASP A 49 8.06 11.38 10.01
CA ASP A 49 7.99 12.58 10.86
C ASP A 49 9.17 12.62 11.84
N LYS A 50 9.36 11.54 12.61
CA LYS A 50 10.45 11.44 13.59
C LYS A 50 11.83 11.46 12.95
N ASN A 51 11.96 10.89 11.74
CA ASN A 51 13.23 10.81 11.03
C ASN A 51 13.50 12.01 10.12
N LYS A 52 12.64 13.04 10.10
CA LYS A 52 12.77 14.18 9.18
C LYS A 52 14.19 14.77 9.12
N VAL A 53 14.79 15.09 10.26
CA VAL A 53 16.15 15.67 10.33
C VAL A 53 17.20 14.73 9.73
N LYS A 54 17.08 13.43 10.03
CA LYS A 54 17.96 12.38 9.51
C LYS A 54 17.82 12.23 7.98
N ILE A 55 16.59 12.21 7.49
CA ILE A 55 16.27 12.16 6.04
C ILE A 55 16.95 13.31 5.29
N PHE A 56 16.91 14.54 5.81
CA PHE A 56 17.55 15.68 5.16
C PHE A 56 19.07 15.62 5.20
N SER A 57 19.65 15.34 6.37
CA SER A 57 21.10 15.34 6.55
C SER A 57 21.78 14.21 5.78
N GLU A 58 21.23 13.01 5.80
CA GLU A 58 21.83 11.84 5.13
C GLU A 58 21.68 11.84 3.61
N ASN A 59 20.72 12.59 3.06
CA ASN A 59 20.44 12.64 1.62
C ASN A 59 20.83 13.98 0.95
N ARG A 60 21.63 14.81 1.64
CA ARG A 60 22.13 16.07 1.10
C ARG A 60 23.05 15.82 -0.09
N ASN A 61 22.78 16.49 -1.21
CA ASN A 61 23.54 16.40 -2.46
C ASN A 61 23.68 14.98 -3.04
N LYS A 62 22.73 14.09 -2.73
CA LYS A 62 22.67 12.74 -3.30
C LYS A 62 21.55 12.66 -4.35
N ALA A 63 21.85 12.00 -5.48
CA ALA A 63 20.85 11.57 -6.44
C ALA A 63 20.37 10.15 -6.09
N GLY A 64 19.15 9.77 -6.49
CA GLY A 64 18.68 8.41 -6.25
C GLY A 64 17.20 8.18 -6.55
N VAL A 65 16.81 6.93 -6.31
CA VAL A 65 15.44 6.42 -6.39
C VAL A 65 14.94 6.11 -4.99
N TYR A 66 13.70 6.49 -4.70
CA TYR A 66 13.09 6.34 -3.37
C TYR A 66 11.65 5.84 -3.46
N LEU A 67 11.18 5.30 -2.35
CA LEU A 67 9.84 4.77 -2.16
C LEU A 67 9.22 5.36 -0.91
N TRP A 68 8.05 6.00 -1.05
CA TRP A 68 7.18 6.34 0.06
C TRP A 68 6.13 5.25 0.23
N THR A 69 5.94 4.76 1.45
CA THR A 69 4.90 3.79 1.79
C THR A 69 3.98 4.37 2.83
N ASN A 70 2.68 4.41 2.53
CA ASN A 70 1.65 4.74 3.51
C ASN A 70 1.36 3.50 4.35
N LYS A 71 1.70 3.54 5.64
CA LYS A 71 1.59 2.41 6.57
C LYS A 71 0.14 2.05 6.92
N LEU A 72 -0.82 2.95 6.68
CA LEU A 72 -2.24 2.72 6.99
C LEU A 72 -2.96 1.90 5.91
N ASN A 73 -2.57 2.07 4.64
CA ASN A 73 -3.25 1.40 3.52
C ASN A 73 -2.32 0.61 2.59
N GLY A 74 -1.01 0.64 2.84
CA GLY A 74 -0.01 -0.08 2.05
C GLY A 74 0.28 0.53 0.68
N ASN A 75 -0.32 1.68 0.34
CA ASN A 75 -0.07 2.32 -0.96
C ASN A 75 1.35 2.86 -1.03
N ASN A 76 1.95 2.69 -2.21
CA ASN A 76 3.33 2.97 -2.49
C ASN A 76 3.47 4.07 -3.55
N TYR A 77 4.47 4.92 -3.40
CA TYR A 77 4.87 5.89 -4.41
C TYR A 77 6.38 5.83 -4.64
N VAL A 78 6.79 5.48 -5.86
CA VAL A 78 8.20 5.50 -6.26
C VAL A 78 8.49 6.81 -6.98
N GLY A 79 9.63 7.42 -6.66
CA GLY A 79 10.12 8.59 -7.36
C GLY A 79 11.64 8.61 -7.43
N SER A 80 12.16 9.56 -8.19
CA SER A 80 13.61 9.80 -8.31
C SER A 80 13.91 11.29 -8.20
N SER A 81 15.20 11.62 -7.98
CA SER A 81 15.71 12.98 -8.07
C SER A 81 17.22 13.00 -8.23
N ILE A 82 17.73 14.01 -8.94
CA ILE A 82 19.15 14.38 -8.94
C ILE A 82 19.61 14.97 -7.59
N ASN A 83 18.67 15.47 -6.78
CA ASN A 83 18.94 15.98 -5.44
C ASN A 83 17.79 15.62 -4.50
N LEU A 84 17.96 14.51 -3.79
CA LEU A 84 16.99 13.95 -2.87
C LEU A 84 16.62 14.94 -1.75
N SER A 85 17.60 15.65 -1.18
CA SER A 85 17.31 16.62 -0.11
C SER A 85 16.38 17.76 -0.57
N VAL A 86 16.59 18.31 -1.77
CA VAL A 86 15.70 19.32 -2.35
C VAL A 86 14.31 18.72 -2.63
N ARG A 87 14.28 17.50 -3.17
CA ARG A 87 13.02 16.82 -3.46
C ARG A 87 12.18 16.57 -2.20
N PHE A 88 12.81 16.10 -1.14
CA PHE A 88 12.15 15.85 0.14
C PHE A 88 11.73 17.16 0.80
N TYR A 89 12.49 18.26 0.63
CA TYR A 89 12.09 19.58 1.14
C TYR A 89 10.73 20.01 0.59
N THR A 90 10.50 19.78 -0.71
CA THR A 90 9.21 20.04 -1.34
C THR A 90 8.08 19.23 -0.70
N TYR A 91 8.32 17.95 -0.37
CA TYR A 91 7.32 17.10 0.28
C TYR A 91 7.02 17.49 1.73
N TYR A 92 7.99 18.01 2.48
CA TYR A 92 7.77 18.47 3.86
C TYR A 92 7.29 19.93 3.96
N SER A 93 7.18 20.63 2.83
CA SER A 93 6.69 22.01 2.80
C SER A 93 5.17 22.02 2.72
N LEU A 94 4.49 22.39 3.80
CA LEU A 94 3.03 22.54 3.82
C LEU A 94 2.52 23.50 2.73
N ARG A 95 3.29 24.55 2.43
CA ARG A 95 2.99 25.48 1.33
C ARG A 95 3.01 24.77 -0.03
N SER A 96 3.95 23.86 -0.25
CA SER A 96 4.02 23.08 -1.49
C SER A 96 2.88 22.07 -1.56
N LEU A 97 2.65 21.34 -0.47
CA LEU A 97 1.59 20.33 -0.39
C LEU A 97 0.21 20.93 -0.65
N ALA A 98 -0.09 22.09 -0.06
CA ALA A 98 -1.39 22.77 -0.22
C ALA A 98 -1.68 23.21 -1.66
N LYS A 99 -0.63 23.41 -2.48
CA LYS A 99 -0.78 23.86 -3.88
C LYS A 99 -0.75 22.72 -4.89
N SER A 100 -0.45 21.51 -4.44
CA SER A 100 -0.19 20.38 -5.33
C SER A 100 -1.36 19.43 -5.42
N ASN A 101 -1.62 18.93 -6.63
CA ASN A 101 -2.62 17.90 -6.87
C ASN A 101 -2.00 16.51 -7.06
N ARG A 102 -0.71 16.35 -6.74
CA ARG A 102 0.00 15.08 -6.96
C ARG A 102 -0.43 14.04 -5.92
N PRO A 103 -0.58 12.75 -6.31
CA PRO A 103 -1.11 11.72 -5.41
C PRO A 103 -0.37 11.60 -4.08
N LEU A 104 0.96 11.54 -4.09
CA LEU A 104 1.77 11.47 -2.88
C LEU A 104 1.55 12.70 -1.98
N GLU A 105 1.58 13.89 -2.56
CA GLU A 105 1.51 15.14 -1.81
C GLU A 105 0.15 15.31 -1.12
N ARG A 106 -0.94 14.96 -1.80
CA ARG A 106 -2.27 14.87 -1.20
C ARG A 106 -2.36 13.82 -0.10
N ALA A 107 -1.69 12.68 -0.27
CA ALA A 107 -1.69 11.62 0.72
C ALA A 107 -0.91 12.01 1.98
N LEU A 108 0.26 12.66 1.83
CA LEU A 108 1.04 13.20 2.95
C LEU A 108 0.22 14.22 3.75
N LEU A 109 -0.48 15.13 3.07
CA LEU A 109 -1.35 16.11 3.73
C LEU A 109 -2.53 15.46 4.44
N LYS A 110 -3.16 14.43 3.83
CA LYS A 110 -4.34 13.76 4.38
C LYS A 110 -4.02 12.88 5.59
N TYR A 111 -2.94 12.10 5.52
CA TYR A 111 -2.65 11.07 6.52
C TYR A 111 -1.54 11.47 7.50
N GLY A 112 -0.82 12.56 7.25
CA GLY A 112 0.29 13.02 8.09
C GLY A 112 1.56 12.16 7.92
N PHE A 113 2.71 12.78 8.17
CA PHE A 113 4.02 12.17 7.89
C PHE A 113 4.34 10.95 8.78
N SER A 114 3.85 10.91 10.02
CA SER A 114 4.09 9.79 10.95
C SER A 114 3.51 8.45 10.45
N ASN A 115 2.52 8.51 9.55
CA ASN A 115 1.92 7.37 8.90
C ASN A 115 2.63 6.90 7.64
N PHE A 116 3.79 7.49 7.30
CA PHE A 116 4.62 7.07 6.18
C PHE A 116 5.97 6.55 6.62
N SER A 117 6.51 5.61 5.84
CA SER A 117 7.93 5.31 5.78
C SER A 117 8.50 5.82 4.46
N LEU A 118 9.81 6.08 4.47
CA LEU A 118 10.59 6.45 3.30
C LEU A 118 11.76 5.48 3.17
N ASP A 119 11.90 4.88 2.01
CA ASP A 119 12.98 3.97 1.66
C ASP A 119 13.81 4.59 0.53
N ILE A 120 15.13 4.56 0.65
CA ILE A 120 16.02 4.82 -0.49
C ILE A 120 16.29 3.48 -1.16
N LEU A 121 15.82 3.32 -2.39
CA LEU A 121 15.98 2.08 -3.15
C LEU A 121 17.39 1.99 -3.76
N GLU A 122 17.90 3.11 -4.24
CA GLU A 122 19.21 3.20 -4.90
C GLU A 122 19.75 4.63 -4.81
N TYR A 123 21.05 4.79 -4.60
CA TYR A 123 21.75 6.05 -4.85
C TYR A 123 22.36 6.03 -6.25
N CYS A 124 22.20 7.14 -6.97
CA CYS A 124 22.71 7.28 -8.33
C CYS A 124 23.89 8.26 -8.36
N ASN A 125 24.73 8.13 -9.39
CA ASN A 125 25.74 9.14 -9.68
C ASN A 125 25.05 10.39 -10.28
N PRO A 126 25.50 11.61 -9.94
CA PRO A 126 24.94 12.86 -10.45
C PRO A 126 25.11 13.04 -11.97
#